data_AF-A0A653CY15-F1
#
_entry.id   AF-A0A653CY15-F1
#
_cell.length_a   1.000
_cell.length_b   1.000
_cell.length_c   1.000
_cell.angle_alpha   90.00
_cell.angle_beta   90.00
_cell.angle_gamma   90.00
#
_symmetry.space_group_name_H-M   'P 1'
#
loop_
_entity.id
_entity.type
_entity.pdbx_description
1 polymer ?
#
loop_
_entity_poly.entity_id
_entity_poly.type
_entity_poly.pdbx_seq_one_letter_code
_entity_poly.pdbx_strand_id
1 'polypeptide(L)'
;MCYNVLCDKYATRQMYSYCPSWALNWDYRKKGILEEIRHYGADIINLQEVEMEQFYNYFLPELKLDGYNGIYSPKSRAKHMAESERKYVDGCAIFYRVSK
;
A
#
# COMPACT_ATOMS: atom_id res chain seq x y z
N MET A 1 6.85 -8.74 9.06
CA MET A 1 5.41 -8.63 8.73
C MET A 1 5.22 -8.93 7.25
N CYS A 2 4.12 -9.61 6.88
CA CYS A 2 3.68 -9.80 5.49
C CYS A 2 2.20 -9.48 5.42
N TYR A 3 1.79 -8.52 4.58
CA TYR A 3 0.43 -7.99 4.59
C TYR A 3 -0.03 -7.49 3.21
N ASN A 4 -1.14 -8.06 2.72
CA ASN A 4 -1.82 -7.57 1.52
C ASN A 4 -2.82 -6.47 1.94
N VAL A 5 -2.64 -5.26 1.39
CA VAL A 5 -3.36 -4.06 1.85
C VAL A 5 -4.67 -3.79 1.12
N LEU A 6 -5.04 -4.63 0.14
CA LEU A 6 -6.20 -4.47 -0.74
C LEU A 6 -6.21 -3.10 -1.44
N CYS A 7 -5.68 -3.03 -2.66
CA CYS A 7 -5.62 -1.76 -3.39
C CYS A 7 -7.02 -1.16 -3.64
N ASP A 8 -7.09 0.15 -3.85
CA ASP A 8 -8.38 0.84 -4.00
C ASP A 8 -9.14 0.33 -5.22
N LYS A 9 -8.40 0.02 -6.30
CA LYS A 9 -8.95 -0.58 -7.52
C LYS A 9 -9.77 -1.85 -7.28
N TYR A 10 -9.43 -2.66 -6.29
CA TYR A 10 -10.11 -3.93 -6.01
C TYR A 10 -11.14 -3.82 -4.87
N ALA A 11 -11.12 -2.75 -4.08
CA ALA A 11 -12.04 -2.50 -2.97
C ALA A 11 -13.44 -2.01 -3.42
N THR A 12 -14.09 -2.79 -4.29
CA THR A 12 -15.37 -2.42 -4.89
C THR A 12 -16.58 -2.93 -4.11
N ARG A 13 -17.73 -2.25 -4.22
CA ARG A 13 -19.01 -2.70 -3.62
C ARG A 13 -19.53 -3.99 -4.22
N GLN A 14 -19.13 -4.35 -5.45
CA GLN A 14 -19.48 -5.61 -6.08
C GLN A 14 -18.79 -6.79 -5.37
N MET A 15 -17.51 -6.63 -5.01
CA MET A 15 -16.74 -7.67 -4.31
C MET A 15 -17.01 -7.66 -2.80
N TYR A 16 -17.22 -6.48 -2.21
CA TYR A 16 -17.38 -6.28 -0.77
C TYR A 16 -18.74 -5.64 -0.44
N SER A 17 -19.83 -6.27 -0.90
CA SER A 17 -21.21 -5.73 -0.80
C SER A 17 -21.72 -5.54 0.62
N TYR A 18 -21.13 -6.25 1.59
CA TYR A 18 -21.42 -6.11 3.01
C TYR A 18 -20.74 -4.91 3.66
N CYS A 19 -19.68 -4.34 3.06
CA CYS A 19 -18.90 -3.25 3.64
C CYS A 19 -19.38 -1.90 3.11
N PRO A 20 -19.81 -0.95 3.96
CA PRO A 20 -20.36 0.32 3.49
C PRO A 20 -19.31 1.12 2.71
N SER A 21 -19.74 1.88 1.70
CA SER A 21 -18.83 2.57 0.77
C SER A 21 -17.83 3.51 1.45
N TRP A 22 -18.23 4.15 2.55
CA TRP A 22 -17.33 5.03 3.31
C TRP A 22 -16.20 4.26 3.99
N ALA A 23 -16.44 3.01 4.40
CA ALA A 23 -15.43 2.15 5.02
C ALA A 23 -14.54 1.46 3.97
N LEU A 24 -15.02 1.28 2.74
CA LEU A 24 -14.21 0.82 1.61
C LEU A 24 -13.31 1.93 1.02
N ASN A 25 -13.71 3.19 1.17
CA ASN A 25 -12.98 4.33 0.65
C ASN A 25 -11.52 4.33 1.13
N TRP A 26 -10.58 4.51 0.20
CA TRP A 26 -9.15 4.46 0.50
C TRP A 26 -8.70 5.45 1.57
N ASP A 27 -9.23 6.67 1.60
CA ASP A 27 -8.84 7.69 2.59
C ASP A 27 -9.22 7.29 4.02
N TYR A 28 -10.24 6.44 4.16
CA TYR A 28 -10.57 5.80 5.43
C TYR A 28 -9.65 4.61 5.71
N ARG A 29 -9.55 3.64 4.78
CA ARG A 29 -8.80 2.38 5.00
C ARG A 29 -7.31 2.57 5.23
N LYS A 30 -6.68 3.47 4.48
CA LYS A 30 -5.22 3.66 4.51
C LYS A 30 -4.70 4.03 5.90
N LYS A 31 -5.53 4.72 6.70
CA LYS A 31 -5.23 5.07 8.10
C LYS A 31 -5.10 3.80 8.96
N GLY A 32 -6.11 2.94 8.93
CA GLY A 32 -6.09 1.67 9.67
C GLY A 32 -4.99 0.72 9.20
N ILE A 33 -4.71 0.67 7.89
CA ILE A 33 -3.60 -0.12 7.33
C ILE A 33 -2.25 0.35 7.91
N LEU A 34 -2.01 1.66 7.97
CA LEU A 34 -0.79 2.22 8.53
C LEU A 34 -0.68 1.98 10.05
N GLU A 35 -1.80 2.12 10.77
CA GLU A 35 -1.88 1.81 12.20
C GLU A 35 -1.53 0.34 12.48
N GLU A 36 -2.04 -0.61 11.69
CA GLU A 36 -1.70 -2.03 11.80
C GLU A 36 -0.21 -2.28 11.58
N ILE A 37 0.38 -1.66 10.55
CA ILE A 37 1.82 -1.76 10.26
C ILE A 37 2.66 -1.24 11.45
N ARG A 38 2.29 -0.08 11.99
CA ARG A 38 2.97 0.52 13.15
C ARG A 38 2.80 -0.33 14.40
N HIS A 39 1.62 -0.90 14.62
CA HIS A 39 1.32 -1.73 15.77
C HIS A 39 2.25 -2.94 15.88
N TYR A 40 2.51 -3.65 14.78
CA TYR A 40 3.45 -4.78 14.79
C TYR A 40 4.91 -4.35 14.93
N GLY A 41 5.29 -3.15 14.46
CA GLY A 41 6.64 -2.63 14.59
C GLY A 41 7.74 -3.52 14.01
N ALA A 42 7.43 -4.36 13.01
CA ALA A 42 8.33 -5.37 12.49
C ALA A 42 9.59 -4.76 11.83
N ASP A 43 10.74 -5.40 11.95
CA ASP A 43 11.98 -4.90 11.34
C ASP A 43 11.97 -4.92 9.81
N ILE A 44 11.29 -5.93 9.24
CA ILE A 44 11.06 -6.08 7.81
C ILE A 44 9.55 -6.21 7.57
N ILE A 45 9.02 -5.42 6.64
CA ILE A 45 7.61 -5.39 6.26
C ILE A 45 7.51 -5.66 4.76
N ASN A 46 6.72 -6.67 4.38
CA ASN A 46 6.44 -7.00 2.99
C ASN A 46 4.97 -6.71 2.70
N LEU A 47 4.69 -5.75 1.83
CA LEU A 47 3.34 -5.38 1.45
C LEU A 47 3.02 -5.83 0.02
N GLN A 48 1.79 -6.32 -0.18
CA GLN A 48 1.22 -6.65 -1.50
C GLN A 48 0.01 -5.76 -1.78
N GLU A 49 -0.34 -5.64 -3.07
CA GLU A 49 -1.39 -4.74 -3.56
C GLU A 49 -1.17 -3.27 -3.18
N VAL A 50 0.09 -2.83 -3.20
CA VAL A 50 0.43 -1.43 -2.99
C VAL A 50 0.42 -0.71 -4.32
N GLU A 51 -0.43 0.30 -4.50
CA GLU A 51 -0.42 1.16 -5.69
C GLU A 51 0.82 2.05 -5.72
N MET A 52 1.35 2.31 -6.92
CA MET A 52 2.56 3.12 -7.11
C MET A 52 2.44 4.50 -6.47
N GLU A 53 1.34 5.21 -6.71
CA GLU A 53 1.09 6.52 -6.11
C GLU A 53 1.07 6.46 -4.58
N GLN A 54 0.46 5.42 -4.02
CA GLN A 54 0.34 5.25 -2.58
C GLN A 54 1.67 4.87 -1.92
N PHE A 55 2.51 4.10 -2.60
CA PHE A 55 3.87 3.82 -2.12
C PHE A 55 4.66 5.12 -1.95
N TYR A 56 4.75 5.94 -3.01
CA TYR A 56 5.59 7.14 -2.99
C TYR A 56 5.01 8.30 -2.18
N ASN A 57 3.69 8.47 -2.18
CA ASN A 57 3.05 9.64 -1.56
C ASN A 57 2.48 9.38 -0.17
N TYR A 58 2.35 8.12 0.27
CA TYR A 58 1.78 7.79 1.58
C TYR A 58 2.66 6.84 2.39
N PHE A 59 2.86 5.59 1.95
CA PHE A 59 3.55 4.59 2.77
C PHE A 59 5.03 4.93 3.03
N LEU A 60 5.78 5.30 1.99
CA LEU A 60 7.19 5.63 2.12
C LEU A 60 7.44 6.85 3.01
N PRO A 61 6.78 8.02 2.82
CA PRO A 61 7.00 9.16 3.70
C PRO A 61 6.60 8.88 5.14
N GLU A 62 5.46 8.21 5.37
CA GLU A 62 5.00 7.88 6.73
C GLU A 62 5.93 6.92 7.46
N LEU A 63 6.36 5.83 6.80
CA LEU A 63 7.25 4.84 7.43
C LEU A 63 8.69 5.36 7.55
N LYS A 64 9.10 6.35 6.75
CA LYS A 64 10.37 7.05 6.95
C LYS A 64 10.42 7.79 8.28
N LEU A 65 9.30 8.37 8.73
CA LEU A 65 9.22 9.00 10.05
C LEU A 65 9.44 7.97 11.17
N ASP A 66 9.08 6.71 10.92
CA ASP A 66 9.25 5.59 11.85
C ASP A 66 10.61 4.88 11.73
N GLY A 67 11.55 5.43 10.92
CA GLY A 67 12.91 4.91 10.77
C GLY A 67 13.08 3.80 9.73
N TYR A 68 12.13 3.65 8.80
CA TYR A 68 12.21 2.70 7.70
C TYR A 68 12.71 3.35 6.41
N ASN A 69 13.30 2.52 5.55
CA ASN A 69 13.38 2.81 4.12
C ASN A 69 12.64 1.70 3.36
N GLY A 70 12.37 1.91 2.08
CA GLY A 70 11.64 0.92 1.30
C GLY A 70 11.91 0.96 -0.18
N ILE A 71 11.64 -0.18 -0.81
CA ILE A 71 11.70 -0.40 -2.25
C ILE A 71 10.35 -0.90 -2.75
N TYR A 72 10.02 -0.55 -3.98
CA TYR A 72 8.75 -0.90 -4.63
C TYR A 72 8.98 -1.42 -6.03
N SER A 73 8.16 -2.40 -6.43
CA SER A 73 8.11 -2.88 -7.80
C SER A 73 6.66 -3.08 -8.25
N PRO A 74 6.19 -2.38 -9.30
CA PRO A 74 4.84 -2.55 -9.83
C PRO A 74 4.70 -3.85 -10.62
N LYS A 75 3.47 -4.32 -10.82
CA LYS A 75 3.18 -5.40 -11.77
C LYS A 75 3.63 -5.05 -13.19
N SER A 76 4.04 -6.07 -13.96
CA SER A 76 4.60 -5.95 -15.32
C SER A 76 3.74 -5.13 -16.30
N ARG A 77 2.42 -5.15 -16.13
CA ARG A 77 1.46 -4.35 -16.90
C ARG A 77 1.80 -2.86 -16.93
N ALA A 78 2.45 -2.32 -15.90
CA ALA A 78 2.88 -0.92 -15.87
C ALA A 78 3.75 -0.55 -17.07
N LYS A 79 4.51 -1.49 -17.64
CA LYS A 79 5.40 -1.23 -18.79
C LYS A 79 4.67 -0.82 -20.08
N HIS A 80 3.39 -1.16 -20.21
CA HIS A 80 2.62 -0.95 -21.44
C HIS A 80 1.46 0.03 -21.26
N MET A 81 1.36 0.66 -20.09
CA MET A 81 0.25 1.57 -19.75
C MET A 81 0.66 3.04 -19.88
N ALA A 82 -0.32 3.89 -20.18
CA ALA A 82 -0.15 5.33 -20.14
C ALA A 82 0.29 5.78 -18.73
N GLU A 83 1.02 6.88 -18.65
CA GLU A 83 1.54 7.40 -17.37
C GLU A 83 0.43 7.67 -16.35
N SER A 84 -0.71 8.20 -16.82
CA SER A 84 -1.90 8.47 -16.02
C SER A 84 -2.50 7.24 -15.36
N GLU A 85 -2.31 6.06 -15.95
CA GLU A 85 -2.83 4.79 -15.42
C GLU A 85 -1.77 4.01 -14.64
N ARG A 86 -0.48 4.18 -14.98
CA ARG A 86 0.65 3.52 -14.30
C ARG A 86 0.65 3.77 -12.80
N LYS A 87 0.23 4.96 -12.37
CA LYS A 87 0.20 5.36 -10.96
C LYS A 87 -0.77 4.54 -10.10
N TYR A 88 -1.79 3.94 -10.71
CA TYR A 88 -2.78 3.05 -10.07
C TYR A 88 -2.47 1.56 -10.25
N VAL A 89 -1.31 1.23 -10.85
CA VAL A 89 -0.87 -0.16 -10.92
C VAL A 89 -0.29 -0.54 -9.58
N ASP A 90 -0.85 -1.59 -8.99
CA ASP A 90 -0.37 -2.18 -7.76
C ASP A 90 0.83 -3.13 -7.98
N GLY A 91 1.55 -3.35 -6.90
CA GLY A 91 2.75 -4.18 -6.86
C GLY A 91 3.11 -4.58 -5.44
N CYS A 92 4.39 -4.89 -5.25
CA CYS A 92 4.94 -5.28 -3.96
C CYS A 92 5.90 -4.22 -3.44
N ALA A 93 5.84 -3.96 -2.14
CA ALA A 93 6.77 -3.09 -1.43
C ALA A 93 7.48 -3.86 -0.31
N ILE A 94 8.75 -3.57 -0.11
CA ILE A 94 9.53 -4.07 1.03
C ILE A 94 10.03 -2.87 1.80
N PHE A 95 9.76 -2.82 3.10
CA PHE A 95 10.33 -1.85 4.03
C PHE A 95 11.24 -2.55 5.04
N TYR A 96 12.30 -1.87 5.43
CA TYR A 96 13.28 -2.34 6.40
C TYR A 96 13.73 -1.19 7.31
N ARG A 97 13.89 -1.46 8.61
CA ARG A 97 14.44 -0.46 9.55
C ARG A 97 15.88 -0.16 9.16
N VAL A 98 16.21 1.14 9.09
CA VAL A 98 17.55 1.58 8.67
C VAL A 98 18.61 1.34 9.75
N SER A 99 18.18 1.24 11.01
CA SER A 99 19.07 1.04 12.17
C SER A 99 19.49 -0.41 12.42
N LYS A 100 19.12 -1.37 11.56
CA LYS A 100 19.44 -2.80 11.67
C LYS A 100 20.00 -3.33 10.36
#